data_AF-A0A7C1LJ67-F1
#
_entry.id   AF-A0A7C1LJ67-F1
#
_cell.length_a   1.000
_cell.length_b   1.000
_cell.length_c   1.000
_cell.angle_alpha   90.00
_cell.angle_beta   90.00
_cell.angle_gamma   90.00
#
_symmetry.space_group_name_H-M   'P 1'
#
loop_
_entity.id
_entity.type
_entity.pdbx_description
1 polymer ?
#
loop_
_entity_poly.entity_id
_entity_poly.type
_entity_poly.pdbx_seq_one_letter_code
_entity_poly.pdbx_strand_id
1 'polypeptide(L)'
;KSQFLPVGYHFIGELHFIKQKILLENEKIQKIFIDSLISADLTILDIFHHNYQPFGYSAIAILKTSHVAIHTWPEHGYISVDIFICDEFSKGLKVIEFLKKNLSPVKSNFYYAERGKDSTMKYNPLK
;
A
#
# COMPACT_ATOMS: atom_id res chain seq x y z
N LYS A 1 9.94 -22.70 22.28
CA LYS A 1 8.83 -21.72 22.42
C LYS A 1 8.25 -21.53 21.03
N SER A 2 6.96 -21.78 20.81
CA SER A 2 6.33 -21.51 19.52
C SER A 2 6.46 -20.01 19.23
N GLN A 3 7.07 -19.67 18.10
CA GLN A 3 7.22 -18.30 17.65
C GLN A 3 5.82 -17.78 17.31
N PHE A 4 5.33 -16.79 18.06
CA PHE A 4 4.08 -16.10 17.74
C PHE A 4 4.23 -15.47 16.35
N LEU A 5 3.33 -15.81 15.44
CA LEU A 5 3.26 -15.22 14.10
C LEU A 5 2.03 -14.30 14.06
N PRO A 6 2.20 -13.01 13.72
CA PRO A 6 1.05 -12.15 13.48
C PRO A 6 0.27 -12.66 12.26
N VAL A 7 -1.02 -12.35 12.19
CA VAL A 7 -1.88 -12.64 11.03
C VAL A 7 -1.40 -11.86 9.79
N GLY A 8 -0.86 -10.67 10.00
CA GLY A 8 -0.26 -9.87 8.94
C GLY A 8 0.43 -8.62 9.45
N TYR A 9 0.93 -7.83 8.52
CA TYR A 9 1.68 -6.60 8.77
C TYR A 9 0.98 -5.45 8.06
N HIS A 10 0.67 -4.40 8.80
CA HIS A 10 0.04 -3.21 8.26
C HIS A 10 1.05 -2.07 8.25
N PHE A 11 1.57 -1.74 7.07
CA PHE A 11 2.44 -0.59 6.89
C PHE A 11 1.60 0.65 6.60
N ILE A 12 1.97 1.77 7.23
CA ILE A 12 1.34 3.08 7.07
C ILE A 12 2.39 4.01 6.49
N GLY A 13 2.12 4.55 5.31
CA GLY A 13 3.04 5.31 4.49
C GLY A 13 2.64 6.76 4.32
N GLU A 14 3.60 7.64 4.58
CA GLU A 14 3.49 9.09 4.45
C GLU A 14 4.48 9.57 3.38
N LEU A 15 4.00 9.99 2.20
CA LEU A 15 4.84 10.43 1.09
C LEU A 15 4.59 11.92 0.79
N HIS A 16 5.66 12.71 0.79
CA HIS A 16 5.61 14.16 0.54
C HIS A 16 6.38 14.55 -0.72
N PHE A 17 5.86 15.57 -1.41
CA PHE A 17 6.33 16.06 -2.71
C PHE A 17 6.42 17.59 -2.70
N ILE A 18 7.45 18.15 -3.35
CA ILE A 18 7.57 19.61 -3.55
C ILE A 18 6.87 20.04 -4.85
N LYS A 19 6.71 19.13 -5.82
CA LYS A 19 6.14 19.42 -7.15
C LYS A 19 4.90 18.57 -7.40
N GLN A 20 3.85 19.21 -7.92
CA GLN A 20 2.52 18.61 -8.10
C GLN A 20 2.40 17.76 -9.37
N LYS A 21 3.36 17.79 -10.31
CA LYS A 21 3.16 17.22 -11.65
C LYS A 21 2.68 15.76 -11.62
N ILE A 22 3.36 14.90 -10.86
CA ILE A 22 2.96 13.48 -10.71
C ILE A 22 1.62 13.32 -9.96
N LEU A 23 1.32 14.21 -9.02
CA LEU A 23 0.11 14.16 -8.20
C LEU A 23 -1.17 14.50 -8.99
N LEU A 24 -1.02 15.15 -10.14
CA LEU A 24 -2.11 15.44 -11.07
C LEU A 24 -2.27 14.37 -12.16
N GLU A 25 -1.36 13.38 -12.23
CA GLU A 25 -1.38 12.29 -13.20
C GLU A 25 -2.09 11.05 -12.61
N ASN A 26 -3.39 11.13 -12.34
CA ASN A 26 -4.14 10.06 -11.67
C ASN A 26 -3.99 8.67 -12.34
N GLU A 27 -4.05 8.59 -13.68
CA GLU A 27 -3.87 7.33 -14.42
C GLU A 27 -2.49 6.71 -14.18
N LYS A 28 -1.46 7.56 -14.07
CA LYS A 28 -0.09 7.12 -13.81
C LYS A 28 0.07 6.64 -12.36
N ILE A 29 -0.55 7.33 -11.40
CA ILE A 29 -0.59 6.89 -10.00
C ILE A 29 -1.31 5.54 -9.90
N GLN A 30 -2.46 5.39 -10.56
CA GLN A 30 -3.20 4.13 -10.63
C GLN A 30 -2.32 3.01 -11.18
N LYS A 31 -1.61 3.26 -12.29
CA LYS A 31 -0.70 2.26 -12.87
C LYS A 31 0.42 1.89 -11.90
N ILE A 32 1.09 2.87 -11.30
CA ILE A 32 2.18 2.64 -10.33
C ILE A 32 1.66 1.85 -9.11
N PHE A 33 0.47 2.18 -8.64
CA PHE A 33 -0.18 1.47 -7.54
C PHE A 33 -0.40 0.00 -7.89
N ILE A 34 -1.03 -0.30 -9.03
CA ILE A 34 -1.30 -1.69 -9.46
C ILE A 34 0.02 -2.44 -9.72
N ASP A 35 0.96 -1.84 -10.43
CA ASP A 35 2.26 -2.43 -10.72
C ASP A 35 3.04 -2.76 -9.42
N SER A 36 2.90 -1.94 -8.37
CA SER A 36 3.56 -2.19 -7.08
C SER A 36 3.08 -3.50 -6.45
N LEU A 37 1.78 -3.80 -6.55
CA LEU A 37 1.18 -5.02 -6.02
C LEU A 37 1.59 -6.24 -6.83
N ILE A 38 1.57 -6.12 -8.16
CA ILE A 38 2.02 -7.18 -9.08
C ILE A 38 3.50 -7.49 -8.87
N SER A 39 4.35 -6.47 -8.70
CA SER A 39 5.79 -6.63 -8.48
C SER A 39 6.12 -7.37 -7.18
N ALA A 40 5.21 -7.33 -6.20
CA ALA A 40 5.33 -8.01 -4.93
C ALA A 40 4.71 -9.42 -4.93
N ASP A 41 4.22 -9.90 -6.08
CA ASP A 41 3.51 -11.19 -6.22
C ASP A 41 2.32 -11.31 -5.25
N LEU A 42 1.52 -10.24 -5.18
CA LEU A 42 0.28 -10.20 -4.41
C LEU A 42 -0.92 -10.53 -5.29
N THR A 43 -1.77 -11.44 -4.82
CA THR A 43 -3.03 -11.78 -5.50
C THR A 43 -4.07 -10.70 -5.22
N ILE A 44 -4.39 -9.93 -6.27
CA ILE A 44 -5.44 -8.92 -6.25
C ILE A 44 -6.77 -9.60 -6.60
N LEU A 45 -7.77 -9.46 -5.74
CA LEU A 45 -9.13 -9.95 -5.99
C LEU A 45 -9.99 -8.89 -6.68
N ASP A 46 -9.87 -7.64 -6.25
CA ASP A 46 -10.67 -6.53 -6.79
C ASP A 46 -9.97 -5.19 -6.59
N ILE A 47 -10.33 -4.19 -7.40
CA ILE A 47 -9.81 -2.83 -7.30
C ILE A 47 -10.96 -1.84 -7.45
N PHE A 48 -11.11 -0.98 -6.45
CA PHE A 48 -12.02 0.17 -6.51
C PHE A 48 -11.20 1.45 -6.50
N HIS A 49 -11.54 2.40 -7.36
CA HIS A 49 -10.87 3.69 -7.41
C HIS A 49 -11.81 4.84 -7.76
N HIS A 50 -11.40 6.06 -7.44
CA HIS A 50 -12.15 7.28 -7.71
C HIS A 50 -11.20 8.45 -8.04
N ASN A 51 -11.55 9.20 -9.08
CA ASN A 51 -10.89 10.46 -9.46
C ASN A 51 -11.73 11.62 -8.94
N TYR A 52 -11.17 12.45 -8.07
CA TYR A 52 -11.86 13.64 -7.56
C TYR A 52 -11.67 14.83 -8.50
N GLN A 53 -12.54 15.83 -8.34
CA GLN A 53 -12.48 17.10 -9.05
C GLN A 53 -12.17 18.25 -8.09
N PRO A 54 -11.30 19.20 -8.45
CA PRO A 54 -10.55 19.29 -9.71
C PRO A 54 -9.32 18.37 -9.77
N PHE A 55 -8.92 17.77 -8.64
CA PHE A 55 -7.78 16.86 -8.54
C PHE A 55 -7.94 15.94 -7.32
N GLY A 56 -7.07 14.94 -7.23
CA GLY A 56 -7.08 13.95 -6.15
C GLY A 56 -7.52 12.57 -6.65
N TYR A 57 -7.04 11.54 -5.95
CA TYR A 57 -7.25 10.14 -6.31
C TYR A 57 -7.39 9.29 -5.06
N SER A 58 -8.23 8.27 -5.14
CA SER A 58 -8.27 7.20 -4.13
C SER A 58 -8.38 5.86 -4.83
N ALA A 59 -7.67 4.86 -4.32
CA ALA A 59 -7.88 3.48 -4.72
C ALA A 59 -7.66 2.53 -3.55
N ILE A 60 -8.38 1.41 -3.59
CA ILE A 60 -8.20 0.27 -2.71
C ILE A 60 -8.17 -1.00 -3.54
N ALA A 61 -7.12 -1.79 -3.36
CA ALA A 61 -7.00 -3.15 -3.86
C ALA A 61 -7.35 -4.10 -2.74
N ILE A 62 -8.39 -4.92 -2.96
CA ILE A 62 -8.72 -6.04 -2.08
C ILE A 62 -7.81 -7.19 -2.45
N LEU A 63 -7.00 -7.63 -1.49
CA LEU A 63 -6.15 -8.81 -1.63
C LEU A 63 -6.89 -10.03 -1.05
N LYS A 64 -6.32 -11.22 -1.21
CA LYS A 64 -6.94 -12.48 -0.75
C LYS A 64 -7.52 -12.41 0.67
N THR A 65 -6.74 -11.89 1.62
CA THR A 65 -7.12 -11.80 3.05
C THR A 65 -6.67 -10.47 3.69
N SER A 66 -6.46 -9.42 2.89
CA SER A 66 -5.99 -8.11 3.35
C SER A 66 -6.28 -7.03 2.29
N HIS A 67 -5.64 -5.86 2.35
CA HIS A 67 -5.88 -4.79 1.37
C HIS A 67 -4.67 -3.85 1.24
N VAL A 68 -4.60 -3.12 0.13
CA VAL A 68 -3.72 -1.96 0.00
C VAL A 68 -4.55 -0.78 -0.47
N ALA A 69 -4.39 0.39 0.14
CA ALA A 69 -5.07 1.62 -0.25
C ALA A 69 -4.07 2.75 -0.51
N ILE A 70 -4.44 3.66 -1.40
CA ILE A 70 -3.68 4.86 -1.72
C ILE A 70 -4.65 6.05 -1.85
N HIS A 71 -4.27 7.18 -1.27
CA HIS A 71 -5.02 8.44 -1.33
C HIS A 71 -4.08 9.59 -1.65
N THR A 72 -4.51 10.53 -2.49
CA THR A 72 -3.68 11.67 -2.90
C THR A 72 -4.35 13.00 -2.58
N TRP A 73 -3.52 13.95 -2.12
CA TRP A 73 -3.87 15.36 -1.90
C TRP A 73 -2.88 16.24 -2.65
N PRO A 74 -3.07 16.47 -3.95
CA PRO A 74 -2.17 17.26 -4.78
C PRO A 74 -1.92 18.68 -4.24
N GLU A 75 -2.94 19.31 -3.66
CA GLU A 75 -2.89 20.62 -3.00
C GLU A 75 -1.95 20.66 -1.79
N HIS A 76 -1.71 19.51 -1.15
CA HIS A 76 -0.80 19.36 -0.02
C HIS A 76 0.53 18.72 -0.42
N GLY A 77 0.73 18.39 -1.70
CA GLY A 77 1.93 17.68 -2.14
C GLY A 77 2.06 16.32 -1.46
N TYR A 78 0.97 15.57 -1.30
CA TYR A 78 0.91 14.46 -0.36
C TYR A 78 0.21 13.21 -0.93
N ILE A 79 0.73 12.04 -0.55
CA ILE A 79 0.11 10.74 -0.76
C ILE A 79 0.16 9.96 0.56
N SER A 80 -0.99 9.43 0.96
CA SER A 80 -1.11 8.42 2.03
C SER A 80 -1.21 7.02 1.42
N VAL A 81 -0.57 6.03 2.02
CA VAL A 81 -0.62 4.64 1.59
C VAL A 81 -0.79 3.71 2.79
N ASP A 82 -1.80 2.86 2.76
CA ASP A 82 -2.03 1.78 3.72
C ASP A 82 -1.73 0.44 3.04
N ILE A 83 -0.77 -0.32 3.54
CA ILE A 83 -0.35 -1.60 2.98
C ILE A 83 -0.56 -2.67 4.03
N PHE A 84 -1.75 -3.27 4.06
CA PHE A 84 -2.03 -4.40 4.93
C PHE A 84 -1.83 -5.71 4.18
N ILE A 85 -0.85 -6.51 4.61
CA ILE A 85 -0.49 -7.77 3.97
C ILE A 85 -0.53 -8.91 4.98
N CYS A 86 -1.36 -9.91 4.71
CA CYS A 86 -1.42 -11.19 5.42
C CYS A 86 -0.60 -12.25 4.67
N ASP A 87 0.67 -11.92 4.45
CA ASP A 87 1.68 -12.68 3.70
C ASP A 87 3.07 -12.33 4.31
N GLU A 88 4.16 -12.73 3.67
CA GLU A 88 5.51 -12.38 4.11
C GLU A 88 5.72 -10.86 4.27
N PHE A 89 6.37 -10.46 5.37
CA PHE A 89 6.76 -9.06 5.61
C PHE A 89 7.53 -8.46 4.42
N SER A 90 8.35 -9.29 3.76
CA SER A 90 9.15 -8.94 2.58
C SER A 90 8.31 -8.39 1.42
N LYS A 91 7.08 -8.88 1.22
CA LYS A 91 6.19 -8.40 0.15
C LYS A 91 5.74 -6.97 0.41
N GLY A 92 5.46 -6.60 1.66
CA GLY A 92 5.17 -5.21 2.03
C GLY A 92 6.34 -4.27 1.75
N LEU A 93 7.56 -4.70 2.08
CA LEU A 93 8.77 -3.94 1.74
C LEU A 93 8.93 -3.76 0.23
N LYS A 94 8.67 -4.79 -0.59
CA LYS A 94 8.72 -4.69 -2.06
C LYS A 94 7.73 -3.66 -2.60
N VAL A 95 6.49 -3.64 -2.08
CA VAL A 95 5.49 -2.61 -2.44
C VAL A 95 6.02 -1.22 -2.10
N ILE A 96 6.55 -1.03 -0.89
CA ILE A 96 7.11 0.26 -0.43
C ILE A 96 8.26 0.72 -1.33
N GLU A 97 9.21 -0.17 -1.63
CA GLU A 97 10.35 0.12 -2.49
C GLU A 97 9.91 0.51 -3.91
N PHE A 98 8.95 -0.22 -4.46
CA PHE A 98 8.40 0.09 -5.78
C PHE A 98 7.73 1.47 -5.81
N LEU A 99 6.88 1.78 -4.82
CA LEU A 99 6.20 3.07 -4.73
C LEU A 99 7.21 4.21 -4.59
N LYS A 100 8.20 4.08 -3.69
CA LYS A 100 9.25 5.09 -3.49
C LYS A 100 10.03 5.35 -4.77
N LYS A 101 10.41 4.29 -5.49
CA LYS A 101 11.15 4.40 -6.75
C LYS A 101 10.35 5.12 -7.84
N ASN A 102 9.09 4.73 -8.03
CA ASN A 102 8.29 5.21 -9.17
C ASN A 102 7.56 6.53 -8.90
N LEU A 103 7.24 6.85 -7.65
CA LEU A 103 6.67 8.14 -7.27
C LEU A 103 7.75 9.19 -6.99
N SER A 104 8.93 8.78 -6.52
CA SER A 104 10.04 9.68 -6.18
C SER A 104 9.65 10.83 -5.22
N PRO A 105 9.06 10.53 -4.03
CA PRO A 105 8.77 11.55 -3.03
C PRO A 105 10.06 12.19 -2.53
N VAL A 106 10.00 13.46 -2.12
CA VAL A 106 11.14 14.13 -1.48
C VAL A 106 11.38 13.63 -0.06
N LYS A 107 10.32 13.11 0.58
CA LYS A 107 10.35 12.52 1.91
C LYS A 107 9.34 11.39 1.98
N SER A 108 9.76 10.24 2.52
CA SER A 108 8.87 9.10 2.75
C SER A 108 9.09 8.54 4.14
N ASN A 109 8.05 8.45 4.96
CA ASN A 109 8.09 7.71 6.22
C ASN A 109 7.16 6.51 6.12
N PHE A 110 7.60 5.37 6.63
CA PHE A 110 6.76 4.19 6.77
C PHE A 110 6.90 3.65 8.18
N TYR A 111 5.76 3.37 8.79
CA TYR A 111 5.65 2.66 10.06
C TYR A 111 4.93 1.35 9.80
N TYR A 112 5.03 0.39 10.70
CA TYR A 112 4.19 -0.80 10.61
C TYR A 112 3.65 -1.21 11.97
N ALA A 113 2.48 -1.84 11.94
CA ALA A 113 1.89 -2.53 13.06
C ALA A 113 1.70 -4.00 12.70
N GLU A 114 2.05 -4.89 13.63
CA GLU A 114 1.65 -6.30 13.56
C GLU A 114 0.14 -6.40 13.83
N ARG A 115 -0.57 -7.16 13.00
CA ARG A 115 -2.01 -7.38 13.13
C ARG A 115 -2.25 -8.80 13.58
N GLY A 116 -3.08 -9.00 14.61
CA GLY A 116 -3.32 -10.33 15.18
C GLY A 116 -2.11 -10.94 15.89
N LYS A 117 -1.28 -10.09 16.51
CA LYS A 117 -0.23 -10.54 17.44
C LYS A 117 -0.87 -11.40 18.55
N ASP A 118 -0.16 -12.43 18.99
CA ASP A 118 -0.63 -13.40 20.00
C ASP A 118 -1.78 -14.33 19.56
N SER A 119 -2.06 -14.42 18.25
CA SER A 119 -2.98 -15.45 17.76
C SER A 119 -2.43 -16.85 18.08
N THR A 120 -3.24 -17.68 18.75
CA THR A 120 -2.88 -19.03 19.17
C THR A 120 -3.04 -20.07 18.06
N MET A 121 -3.66 -19.67 16.93
CA MET A 121 -3.85 -20.51 15.76
C MET A 121 -2.81 -20.18 14.69
N LYS A 122 -2.16 -21.20 14.13
CA LYS A 122 -1.39 -21.05 12.89
C LYS A 122 -2.36 -20.60 11.80
N TYR A 123 -2.30 -19.33 11.40
CA TYR A 123 -3.04 -18.83 10.26
C TYR A 123 -2.60 -19.59 9.01
N ASN A 124 -3.52 -20.37 8.43
CA ASN A 124 -3.36 -20.92 7.09
C ASN A 124 -4.09 -19.95 6.14
N PRO A 125 -3.38 -19.25 5.24
CA PRO A 125 -4.06 -18.43 4.23
C PRO A 125 -5.10 -19.27 3.53
N LEU A 126 -6.34 -18.76 3.42
CA LEU A 126 -7.37 -19.41 2.61
C LEU A 126 -6.78 -19.68 1.22
N LYS A 127 -6.92 -20.91 0.71
CA LYS A 127 -6.44 -21.29 -0.63
C LYS A 127 -7.26 -20.63 -1.72
#